data_AF-A0A7C5UCZ4-F1
#
_entry.id   AF-A0A7C5UCZ4-F1
#
_cell.length_a   1.000
_cell.length_b   1.000
_cell.length_c   1.000
_cell.angle_alpha   90.00
_cell.angle_beta   90.00
_cell.angle_gamma   90.00
#
_symmetry.space_group_name_H-M   'P 1'
#
loop_
_entity.id
_entity.type
_entity.pdbx_description
1 polymer ?
#
loop_
_entity_poly.entity_id
_entity_poly.type
_entity_poly.pdbx_seq_one_letter_code
_entity_poly.pdbx_strand_id
1 'polypeptide(L)' 'MQELIYQFDSYVKEFKARVVKVLNDGLVLDRTAFHPRSGGV' A
#
# COMPACT_ATOMS: atom_id res chain seq x y z
N MET A 1 -0.71 12.49 -4.44
CA MET A 1 0.44 12.07 -3.59
C MET A 1 0.02 10.78 -2.93
N GLN A 2 0.80 9.70 -3.09
CA GLN A 2 0.51 8.39 -2.49
C GLN A 2 1.10 8.38 -1.07
N GLU A 3 0.31 8.05 -0.04
CA GLU A 3 0.84 7.91 1.33
C GLU A 3 1.40 6.49 1.53
N LEU A 4 2.69 6.42 1.89
CA LEU A 4 3.44 5.18 2.04
C LEU A 4 3.60 4.86 3.53
N ILE A 5 2.58 4.23 4.10
CA ILE A 5 2.44 3.96 5.56
C ILE A 5 3.66 3.21 6.09
N TYR A 6 4.20 2.26 5.31
CA TYR A 6 5.36 1.46 5.69
C TYR A 6 6.63 2.28 5.97
N GLN A 7 6.75 3.51 5.49
CA GLN A 7 7.89 4.38 5.76
C GLN A 7 7.84 5.00 7.17
N PHE A 8 6.64 5.10 7.76
CA PHE A 8 6.43 5.74 9.05
C PHE A 8 6.20 4.72 10.16
N ASP A 9 5.53 3.61 9.84
CA ASP A 9 5.28 2.53 10.79
C ASP A 9 5.29 1.18 10.08
N SER A 10 6.40 0.46 10.23
CA SER A 10 6.59 -0.88 9.66
C SER A 10 5.83 -1.98 10.41
N TYR A 11 5.21 -1.69 11.56
CA TYR A 11 4.46 -2.65 12.36
C TYR A 11 2.95 -2.59 12.12
N VAL A 12 2.45 -1.66 11.29
CA VAL A 12 1.04 -1.58 10.91
C VAL A 12 0.62 -2.86 10.19
N LYS A 13 -0.34 -3.57 10.79
CA LYS A 13 -0.93 -4.79 10.21
C LYS A 13 -2.25 -4.54 9.49
N GLU A 14 -2.94 -3.47 9.86
CA GLU A 14 -4.27 -3.13 9.33
C GLU A 14 -4.31 -1.65 8.99
N PHE A 15 -4.80 -1.31 7.79
CA PHE A 15 -4.98 0.07 7.36
C PHE A 15 -6.23 0.22 6.49
N LYS A 16 -6.84 1.41 6.51
CA LYS A 16 -7.98 1.75 5.64
C LYS A 16 -7.48 2.56 4.47
N ALA A 17 -7.83 2.22 3.23
CA ALA A 17 -7.48 2.99 2.04
C ALA A 17 -8.68 3.11 1.08
N ARG A 18 -8.62 4.09 0.18
CA ARG A 18 -9.60 4.29 -0.88
C ARG A 18 -9.03 3.77 -2.20
N VAL A 19 -9.85 3.03 -2.95
CA VAL A 19 -9.51 2.61 -4.31
C VAL A 19 -9.64 3.82 -5.23
N VAL A 20 -8.53 4.23 -5.84
CA VAL A 20 -8.50 5.36 -6.80
C VAL A 20 -8.54 4.89 -8.25
N LYS A 21 -8.16 3.64 -8.52
CA LYS A 21 -8.24 3.04 -9.86
C LYS A 21 -8.34 1.51 -9.77
N VAL A 22 -9.11 0.92 -10.69
CA VAL A 22 -9.17 -0.52 -10.92
C VAL A 22 -8.41 -0.85 -12.21
N LEU A 23 -7.56 -1.86 -12.16
CA LEU A 23 -6.84 -2.43 -13.30
C LEU A 23 -7.32 -3.87 -13.51
N ASN A 24 -6.98 -4.48 -14.64
CA ASN A 24 -7.38 -5.87 -14.91
C ASN A 24 -6.85 -6.86 -13.87
N ASP A 25 -5.62 -6.65 -13.39
CA ASP A 25 -4.92 -7.55 -12.46
C ASP A 25 -4.56 -6.88 -11.13
N GLY A 26 -5.19 -5.75 -10.79
CA GLY A 26 -4.83 -5.04 -9.56
C GLY A 26 -5.63 -3.78 -9.27
N LEU A 27 -5.32 -3.18 -8.13
CA LEU A 27 -5.97 -1.96 -7.64
C LEU A 27 -4.91 -0.92 -7.30
N VAL A 28 -5.22 0.35 -7.57
CA VAL A 28 -4.44 1.49 -7.08
C VAL A 28 -5.20 2.07 -5.89
N LEU A 29 -4.51 2.18 -4.77
CA LEU A 29 -5.01 2.78 -3.53
C LEU A 29 -4.49 4.21 -3.41
N ASP A 30 -5.09 5.07 -2.59
CA ASP A 30 -4.52 6.39 -2.23
C ASP A 30 -3.35 6.29 -1.25
N ARG A 31 -3.34 5.23 -0.44
CA ARG A 31 -2.29 4.92 0.54
C ARG A 31 -2.11 3.43 0.73
N THR A 32 -0.92 3.03 1.15
CA THR A 32 -0.59 1.61 1.29
C THR A 32 0.44 1.35 2.39
N ALA A 33 0.25 0.27 3.15
CA ALA A 33 1.28 -0.32 3.99
C ALA A 33 2.05 -1.45 3.26
N PHE A 34 1.63 -1.83 2.06
CA PHE A 34 2.35 -2.81 1.25
C PHE A 34 3.62 -2.20 0.68
N HIS A 35 4.77 -2.76 1.05
CA HIS A 35 6.05 -2.41 0.46
C HIS A 35 6.13 -2.96 -0.98
N PRO A 36 6.55 -2.16 -1.98
CA PRO A 36 6.52 -2.56 -3.39
C PRO A 36 7.52 -3.68 -3.74
N ARG A 37 8.55 -3.86 -2.92
CA ARG A 37 9.51 -4.96 -3.02
C ARG A 37 9.14 -6.01 -1.98
N SER A 38 9.05 -7.28 -2.38
CA SER A 38 8.84 -8.41 -1.46
C SER A 38 9.92 -8.39 -0.37
N GLY A 39 9.51 -8.37 0.89
CA GLY A 39 10.43 -8.46 2.03
C GLY A 39 10.97 -9.89 2.13
N GLY A 40 12.20 -10.12 1.65
CA GLY A 40 12.85 -11.43 1.74
C GLY A 40 13.72 -11.83 0.55
N VAL A 41 13.96 -10.95 -0.43
CA VAL A 41 14.87 -11.16 -1.58
C VAL A 41 15.94 -10.08 -1.68
#